data_AF-A0AAU3BQZ8-F1
#
_entry.id   AF-A0AAU3BQZ8-F1
#
_cell.length_a   1.000
_cell.length_b   1.000
_cell.length_c   1.000
_cell.angle_alpha   90.00
_cell.angle_beta   90.00
_cell.angle_gamma   90.00
#
_symmetry.space_group_name_H-M   'P 1'
#
loop_
_entity.id
_entity.type
_entity.pdbx_description
1 polymer ?
#
loop_
_entity_poly.entity_id
_entity_poly.type
_entity_poly.pdbx_seq_one_letter_code
_entity_poly.pdbx_strand_id
1 'polypeptide(L)'
;MLARTQQAERRARLWQERREAYFGALRVIDLDLRRERYKELGQLQKLQEVEGHWTKVRRVELTTEAATALWAFGSDTVRDLAARWITASDADNVAEMRQIALEFRAAVRRELQDPTQG
;
A
#
# COMPACT_ATOMS: atom_id res chain seq x y z
N MET A 1 -33.73 7.11 -16.80
CA MET A 1 -32.35 7.21 -17.34
C MET A 1 -31.40 7.84 -16.32
N LEU A 2 -31.69 9.03 -15.79
CA LEU A 2 -30.85 9.75 -14.81
C LEU A 2 -30.37 8.92 -13.59
N ALA A 3 -31.24 8.09 -12.99
CA ALA A 3 -30.87 7.26 -11.84
C ALA A 3 -29.81 6.18 -12.15
N ARG A 4 -29.81 5.62 -13.38
CA ARG A 4 -28.78 4.65 -13.81
C ARG A 4 -27.44 5.33 -14.06
N THR A 5 -27.46 6.55 -14.59
CA THR A 5 -26.25 7.36 -14.81
C THR A 5 -25.60 7.76 -13.48
N GLN A 6 -26.37 8.26 -12.52
CA GLN A 6 -25.86 8.62 -11.18
C GLN A 6 -25.30 7.42 -10.43
N GLN A 7 -25.92 6.24 -10.56
CA GLN A 7 -25.42 5.02 -9.93
C GLN A 7 -24.11 4.54 -10.55
N ALA A 8 -23.95 4.65 -11.88
CA ALA A 8 -22.71 4.30 -12.57
C ALA A 8 -21.56 5.25 -12.18
N GLU A 9 -21.82 6.56 -12.12
CA GLU A 9 -20.84 7.58 -11.69
C GLU A 9 -20.37 7.36 -10.25
N ARG A 10 -21.30 7.07 -9.33
CA ARG A 10 -20.96 6.78 -7.94
C ARG A 10 -20.08 5.53 -7.81
N ARG A 11 -20.38 4.46 -8.56
CA ARG A 11 -19.55 3.26 -8.58
C ARG A 11 -18.16 3.53 -9.15
N ALA A 12 -18.06 4.30 -10.23
CA ALA A 12 -16.79 4.68 -10.83
C ALA A 12 -15.92 5.49 -9.86
N ARG A 13 -16.52 6.42 -9.11
CA ARG A 13 -15.83 7.20 -8.09
C ARG A 13 -15.28 6.34 -6.95
N LEU A 14 -16.11 5.46 -6.38
CA LEU A 14 -15.68 4.56 -5.30
C LEU A 14 -14.56 3.62 -5.77
N TRP A 15 -14.63 3.14 -7.02
CA TRP A 15 -13.57 2.32 -7.61
C TRP A 15 -12.26 3.10 -7.75
N GLN A 16 -12.34 4.37 -8.17
CA GLN A 16 -11.16 5.23 -8.27
C GLN A 16 -10.54 5.50 -6.90
N GLU A 17 -11.34 5.82 -5.88
CA GLU A 17 -10.89 6.04 -4.50
C GLU A 17 -10.20 4.78 -3.93
N ARG A 18 -10.77 3.59 -4.17
CA ARG A 18 -10.14 2.30 -3.82
C ARG A 18 -8.81 2.08 -4.54
N ARG A 19 -8.75 2.34 -5.85
CA ARG A 19 -7.53 2.22 -6.65
C ARG A 19 -6.42 3.14 -6.16
N GLU A 20 -6.75 4.37 -5.81
CA GLU A 20 -5.80 5.34 -5.25
C GLU A 20 -5.28 4.90 -3.89
N ALA A 21 -6.16 4.41 -3.00
CA ALA A 21 -5.76 3.84 -1.71
C ALA A 21 -4.76 2.68 -1.88
N TYR A 22 -5.03 1.76 -2.83
CA TYR A 22 -4.17 0.61 -3.09
C TYR A 22 -2.78 1.00 -3.60
N PHE A 23 -2.72 1.97 -4.51
CA PHE A 23 -1.44 2.47 -5.00
C PHE A 23 -0.67 3.28 -3.96
N GLY A 24 -1.36 4.04 -3.10
CA GLY A 24 -0.74 4.70 -1.95
C GLY A 24 -0.02 3.70 -1.05
N ALA A 25 -0.70 2.61 -0.68
CA ALA A 25 -0.12 1.55 0.15
C ALA A 25 1.05 0.82 -0.53
N LEU A 26 0.90 0.44 -1.81
CA LEU A 26 1.98 -0.21 -2.56
C LEU A 26 3.23 0.66 -2.67
N ARG A 27 3.07 1.98 -2.77
CA ARG A 27 4.20 2.91 -2.79
C ARG A 27 4.98 2.90 -1.48
N VAL A 28 4.30 2.87 -0.33
CA VAL A 28 4.94 2.78 0.99
C VAL A 28 5.72 1.46 1.10
N ILE A 29 5.06 0.35 0.77
CA ILE A 29 5.65 -1.00 0.75
C ILE A 29 6.92 -1.05 -0.10
N ASP A 30 6.88 -0.51 -1.32
CA ASP A 30 8.03 -0.51 -2.23
C ASP A 30 9.21 0.31 -1.69
N LEU A 31 8.95 1.44 -1.04
CA LEU A 31 10.00 2.28 -0.47
C LEU A 31 10.67 1.61 0.73
N ASP A 32 9.89 0.99 1.62
CA ASP A 32 10.42 0.24 2.76
C ASP A 32 11.28 -0.93 2.30
N LEU A 33 10.81 -1.74 1.34
CA LEU A 33 11.60 -2.87 0.81
C LEU A 33 12.89 -2.42 0.12
N ARG A 34 12.87 -1.27 -0.59
CA ARG A 34 14.09 -0.71 -1.18
C ARG A 34 15.09 -0.29 -0.12
N ARG A 35 14.61 0.33 0.95
CA ARG A 35 15.43 0.71 2.10
C ARG A 35 16.10 -0.52 2.73
N GLU A 36 15.33 -1.57 3.01
CA GLU A 36 15.87 -2.82 3.57
C GLU A 36 16.87 -3.48 2.63
N ARG A 37 16.60 -3.48 1.31
CA ARG A 37 17.57 -3.96 0.31
C ARG A 37 18.88 -3.18 0.34
N TYR A 38 18.85 -1.85 0.50
CA TYR A 38 20.08 -1.05 0.57
C TYR A 38 20.88 -1.32 1.84
N LYS A 39 20.21 -1.59 2.97
CA LYS A 39 20.89 -2.04 4.19
C LYS A 39 21.58 -3.39 3.97
N GLU A 40 20.86 -4.38 3.43
CA GLU A 40 21.40 -5.71 3.16
C GLU A 40 22.61 -5.69 2.22
N LEU A 41 22.57 -4.84 1.18
CA LEU A 41 23.65 -4.69 0.21
C LEU A 41 24.80 -3.78 0.68
N GLY A 42 24.73 -3.23 1.90
CA GLY A 42 25.74 -2.29 2.41
C GLY A 42 25.84 -0.99 1.61
N GLN A 43 24.79 -0.60 0.88
CA GLN A 43 24.77 0.60 0.05
C GLN A 43 24.48 1.86 0.87
N LEU A 44 25.39 2.20 1.78
CA LEU A 44 25.21 3.28 2.76
C LEU A 44 24.92 4.65 2.13
N GLN A 45 25.55 4.97 1.00
CA GLN A 45 25.29 6.23 0.29
C GLN A 45 23.85 6.30 -0.24
N LYS A 46 23.34 5.20 -0.81
CA LYS A 46 21.95 5.13 -1.28
C LYS A 46 20.96 5.17 -0.13
N LEU A 47 21.29 4.52 0.99
CA LEU A 47 20.49 4.60 2.20
C LEU A 47 20.39 6.04 2.71
N GLN A 48 21.51 6.77 2.78
CA GLN A 48 21.53 8.18 3.17
C GLN A 48 20.76 9.08 2.20
N GLU A 49 20.92 8.88 0.88
CA GLU A 49 20.15 9.62 -0.13
C GLU A 49 18.64 9.43 0.07
N VAL A 50 18.20 8.18 0.28
CA VAL A 50 16.79 7.87 0.53
C VAL A 50 16.32 8.47 1.85
N GLU A 51 17.05 8.28 2.95
CA GLU A 51 16.63 8.77 4.27
C GLU A 51 16.67 10.31 4.37
N GLY A 52 17.48 10.98 3.54
CA GLY A 52 17.49 12.44 3.42
C GLY A 52 16.23 13.03 2.77
N HIS A 53 15.62 12.31 1.82
CA HIS A 53 14.38 12.74 1.14
C HIS A 53 13.13 12.15 1.78
N TRP A 54 13.24 10.94 2.30
CA TRP A 54 12.19 10.19 2.96
C TRP A 54 12.53 10.03 4.43
N THR A 55 12.43 11.15 5.14
CA THR A 55 12.72 11.23 6.57
C THR A 55 11.78 10.32 7.37
N LYS A 56 12.17 9.97 8.60
CA LYS A 56 11.33 9.19 9.52
C LYS A 56 9.93 9.80 9.67
N VAL A 57 9.83 11.13 9.80
CA VAL A 57 8.55 11.84 9.91
C VAL A 57 7.72 11.63 8.65
N ARG A 58 8.30 11.85 7.47
CA ARG A 58 7.60 11.68 6.20
C ARG A 58 7.15 10.24 5.95
N ARG A 59 7.91 9.25 6.43
CA ARG A 59 7.53 7.84 6.40
C ARG A 59 6.29 7.58 7.24
N VAL A 60 6.24 8.08 8.47
CA VAL A 60 5.08 7.93 9.36
C VAL A 60 3.85 8.60 8.75
N GLU A 61 3.99 9.80 8.19
CA GLU A 61 2.90 10.51 7.51
C GLU A 61 2.32 9.68 6.36
N LEU A 62 3.17 9.24 5.42
CA LEU A 62 2.73 8.47 4.26
C LEU A 62 2.12 7.12 4.64
N THR A 63 2.66 6.48 5.69
CA THR A 63 2.10 5.22 6.22
C THR A 63 0.72 5.45 6.82
N THR A 64 0.55 6.53 7.60
CA THR A 64 -0.73 6.90 8.20
C THR A 64 -1.76 7.24 7.13
N GLU A 65 -1.38 8.01 6.11
CA GLU A 65 -2.23 8.37 4.98
C GLU A 65 -2.69 7.13 4.20
N ALA A 66 -1.75 6.24 3.85
CA ALA A 66 -2.07 5.00 3.16
C ALA A 66 -2.96 4.09 4.00
N ALA A 67 -2.67 3.91 5.29
CA ALA A 67 -3.49 3.12 6.20
C ALA A 67 -4.91 3.69 6.30
N THR A 68 -5.05 5.01 6.44
CA THR A 68 -6.36 5.67 6.51
C THR A 68 -7.16 5.46 5.23
N ALA A 69 -6.52 5.59 4.07
CA ALA A 69 -7.16 5.33 2.77
C ALA A 69 -7.60 3.87 2.63
N LEU A 70 -6.79 2.91 3.08
CA LEU A 70 -7.16 1.49 3.09
C LEU A 70 -8.31 1.19 4.05
N TRP A 71 -8.35 1.83 5.23
CA TRP A 71 -9.47 1.69 6.16
C TRP A 71 -10.79 2.23 5.59
N ALA A 72 -10.72 3.30 4.79
CA ALA A 72 -11.89 3.90 4.17
C ALA A 72 -12.38 3.15 2.92
N PHE A 73 -11.46 2.69 2.06
CA PHE A 73 -11.81 2.23 0.71
C PHE A 73 -11.36 0.81 0.39
N GLY A 74 -10.50 0.21 1.22
CA GLY A 74 -9.95 -1.12 0.98
C GLY A 74 -10.89 -2.26 1.37
N SER A 75 -10.70 -3.40 0.72
CA SER A 75 -11.32 -4.66 1.11
C SER A 75 -10.77 -5.14 2.46
N ASP A 76 -11.50 -6.06 3.12
CA ASP A 76 -11.00 -6.71 4.35
C ASP A 76 -9.65 -7.42 4.10
N THR A 77 -9.52 -8.13 2.99
CA THR A 77 -8.28 -8.83 2.60
C THR A 77 -7.09 -7.88 2.54
N VAL A 78 -7.24 -6.73 1.89
CA VAL A 78 -6.14 -5.75 1.76
C VAL A 78 -5.83 -5.07 3.09
N ARG A 79 -6.85 -4.83 3.94
CA ARG A 79 -6.67 -4.29 5.29
C ARG A 79 -5.93 -5.26 6.21
N ASP A 80 -6.25 -6.55 6.15
CA ASP A 80 -5.54 -7.58 6.91
C ASP A 80 -4.07 -7.68 6.50
N LEU A 81 -3.79 -7.61 5.19
CA LEU A 81 -2.41 -7.59 4.68
C LEU A 81 -1.66 -6.31 5.12
N ALA A 82 -2.33 -5.16 5.16
CA ALA A 82 -1.74 -3.93 5.69
C ALA A 82 -1.44 -4.00 7.20
N ALA A 83 -2.33 -4.62 7.97
CA ALA A 83 -2.10 -4.82 9.41
C ALA A 83 -0.91 -5.75 9.66
N ARG A 84 -0.83 -6.88 8.93
CA ARG A 84 0.32 -7.79 8.96
C ARG A 84 1.61 -7.09 8.54
N TRP A 85 1.54 -6.21 7.53
CA TRP A 85 2.69 -5.43 7.08
C TRP A 85 3.26 -4.55 8.21
N ILE A 86 2.39 -3.83 8.94
CA ILE A 86 2.81 -2.99 10.06
C ILE A 86 3.53 -3.83 11.12
N THR A 87 2.95 -4.97 11.51
CA THR A 87 3.57 -5.87 12.49
C THR A 87 4.93 -6.40 12.03
N ALA A 88 5.05 -6.83 10.77
CA ALA A 88 6.30 -7.33 10.22
C ALA A 88 7.37 -6.21 10.11
N SER A 89 6.96 -5.00 9.76
CA SER A 89 7.84 -3.83 9.68
C SER A 89 8.34 -3.42 11.07
N ASP A 90 7.50 -3.43 12.09
CA ASP A 90 7.89 -3.09 13.47
C ASP A 90 8.85 -4.12 14.06
N ALA A 91 8.77 -5.37 13.61
CA ALA A 91 9.66 -6.46 13.99
C ALA A 91 10.94 -6.55 13.13
N ASP A 92 11.14 -5.64 12.16
CA ASP A 92 12.20 -5.72 11.14
C ASP A 92 12.26 -7.11 10.43
N ASN A 93 11.12 -7.79 10.31
CA ASN A 93 11.02 -9.11 9.68
C ASN A 93 10.95 -9.01 8.15
N VAL A 94 12.09 -8.71 7.52
CA VAL A 94 12.18 -8.44 6.07
C VAL A 94 11.68 -9.61 5.21
N ALA A 95 11.88 -10.85 5.66
CA ALA A 95 11.40 -12.04 4.94
C ALA A 95 9.86 -12.06 4.87
N GLU A 96 9.20 -11.79 5.99
CA GLU A 96 7.75 -11.71 6.06
C GLU A 96 7.22 -10.49 5.29
N MET A 97 7.87 -9.33 5.39
CA MET A 97 7.53 -8.14 4.60
C MET A 97 7.52 -8.46 3.10
N ARG A 98 8.54 -9.17 2.59
CA ARG A 98 8.61 -9.57 1.17
C ARG A 98 7.43 -10.46 0.78
N GLN A 99 7.08 -11.42 1.62
CA GLN A 99 5.95 -12.31 1.39
C GLN A 99 4.62 -11.54 1.37
N ILE A 100 4.40 -10.68 2.37
CA ILE A 100 3.20 -9.83 2.44
C ILE A 100 3.12 -8.92 1.21
N ALA A 101 4.22 -8.33 0.75
CA ALA A 101 4.22 -7.48 -0.45
C ALA A 101 3.84 -8.24 -1.73
N LEU A 102 4.14 -9.54 -1.83
CA LEU A 102 3.69 -10.37 -2.95
C LEU A 102 2.19 -10.65 -2.85
N GLU A 103 1.71 -11.04 -1.67
CA GLU A 103 0.29 -11.27 -1.39
C GLU A 103 -0.55 -10.00 -1.62
N PHE A 104 -0.07 -8.85 -1.16
CA PHE A 104 -0.70 -7.54 -1.34
C PHE A 104 -0.85 -7.18 -2.82
N ARG A 105 0.24 -7.32 -3.60
CA ARG A 105 0.17 -7.07 -5.06
C ARG A 105 -0.79 -8.02 -5.77
N ALA A 106 -0.85 -9.28 -5.35
CA ALA A 106 -1.77 -10.26 -5.91
C ALA A 106 -3.24 -9.91 -5.58
N ALA A 107 -3.53 -9.52 -4.34
CA ALA A 107 -4.85 -9.10 -3.91
C ALA A 107 -5.32 -7.85 -4.66
N VAL A 108 -4.50 -6.79 -4.68
CA VAL A 108 -4.78 -5.56 -5.44
C VAL A 108 -5.01 -5.86 -6.92
N ARG A 109 -4.16 -6.69 -7.54
CA ARG A 109 -4.34 -7.05 -8.95
C ARG A 109 -5.68 -7.75 -9.19
N ARG A 110 -6.06 -8.71 -8.34
CA ARG A 110 -7.32 -9.44 -8.45
C ARG A 110 -8.51 -8.49 -8.37
N GLU A 111 -8.52 -7.62 -7.37
CA GLU A 111 -9.64 -6.70 -7.13
C GLU A 111 -9.75 -5.58 -8.17
N LEU A 112 -8.63 -5.13 -8.74
CA LEU A 112 -8.64 -4.12 -9.79
C LEU A 112 -8.92 -4.71 -11.19
N GLN A 113 -8.69 -6.01 -11.40
CA GLN A 113 -9.03 -6.70 -12.65
C GLN A 113 -10.50 -7.12 -12.71
N ASP A 114 -11.10 -7.47 -11.57
CA ASP A 114 -12.52 -7.82 -11.48
C ASP A 114 -13.24 -6.96 -10.42
N PRO A 115 -13.70 -5.75 -10.79
CA PRO A 115 -14.31 -4.81 -9.84
C PRO A 115 -15.66 -5.26 -9.29
N THR A 116 -16.14 -6.46 -9.65
CA THR A 116 -17.41 -7.02 -9.18
C THR A 116 -17.30 -7.90 -7.93
N GLN A 117 -16.09 -8.23 -7.46
CA GLN A 117 -15.87 -9.21 -6.38
C GLN A 117 -15.57 -8.63 -4.98
N GLY A 118 -15.73 -7.33 -4.74
CA GLY A 118 -15.48 -6.76 -3.40
C GLY A 118 -16.14 -5.42 -3.14
#